data_AF-A0A1Y2R7H1-F1
#
_entry.id   AF-A0A1Y2R7H1-F1
#
_cell.length_a   1.000
_cell.length_b   1.000
_cell.length_c   1.000
_cell.angle_alpha   90.00
_cell.angle_beta   90.00
_cell.angle_gamma   90.00
#
_symmetry.space_group_name_H-M   'P 1'
#
loop_
_entity.id
_entity.type
_entity.pdbx_description
1 polymer ?
#
loop_
_entity_poly.entity_id
_entity_poly.type
_entity_poly.pdbx_seq_one_letter_code
_entity_poly.pdbx_strand_id
1 'polypeptide(L)' 'MSARAWMVIAWPAFLVAAVLEMVVFALVDPSGLHWFGQSLEWSRQAVYTVAFFVFWAVAMVSSGLTLLLARSGADLNR' A
#
# COMPACT_ATOMS: atom_id res chain seq x y z
N MET A 1 -4.54 14.06 13.38
CA MET A 1 -3.90 14.53 12.12
C MET A 1 -4.91 15.33 11.33
N SER A 2 -4.51 16.43 10.69
CA SER A 2 -5.43 17.25 9.87
C SER A 2 -5.78 16.54 8.55
N ALA A 3 -6.92 16.89 7.94
CA ALA A 3 -7.33 16.34 6.65
C ALA A 3 -6.28 16.55 5.54
N ARG A 4 -5.57 17.68 5.59
CA ARG A 4 -4.44 17.98 4.69
C ARG A 4 -3.30 16.97 4.82
N ALA A 5 -2.95 16.56 6.04
CA ALA A 5 -1.87 15.58 6.24
C ALA A 5 -2.23 14.22 5.64
N TRP A 6 -3.50 13.82 5.76
CA TRP A 6 -4.00 12.59 5.12
C TRP A 6 -3.91 12.65 3.60
N MET A 7 -4.28 13.77 2.97
CA MET A 7 -4.17 13.91 1.51
C MET A 7 -2.72 13.86 1.02
N VAL A 8 -1.80 14.48 1.76
CA VAL A 8 -0.36 14.46 1.44
C VAL A 8 0.24 13.06 1.52
N ILE A 9 -0.34 12.16 2.32
CA ILE A 9 0.10 10.76 2.43
C ILE A 9 -0.62 9.89 1.39
N ALA A 10 -1.95 9.95 1.38
CA ALA A 10 -2.79 9.02 0.62
C ALA A 10 -2.61 9.17 -0.89
N TRP A 11 -2.45 10.39 -1.40
CA TRP A 11 -2.35 10.65 -2.84
C TRP A 11 -1.03 10.16 -3.45
N PRO A 12 0.16 10.49 -2.93
CA PRO A 12 1.40 9.90 -3.42
C PRO A 12 1.46 8.38 -3.22
N ALA A 13 0.97 7.88 -2.08
CA ALA A 13 0.91 6.45 -1.81
C ALA A 13 0.06 5.70 -2.86
N PHE A 14 -1.04 6.30 -3.32
CA PHE A 14 -1.90 5.73 -4.36
C PHE A 14 -1.14 5.57 -5.69
N LEU A 15 -0.39 6.59 -6.10
CA LEU A 15 0.42 6.55 -7.33
C LEU A 15 1.52 5.48 -7.25
N VAL A 16 2.21 5.40 -6.12
CA VAL A 16 3.24 4.37 -5.90
C VAL A 16 2.62 2.96 -5.90
N ALA A 17 1.45 2.79 -5.28
CA ALA A 17 0.74 1.52 -5.28
C ALA A 17 0.35 1.08 -6.69
N ALA A 18 -0.13 1.99 -7.54
CA ALA A 18 -0.44 1.69 -8.93
C ALA A 18 0.80 1.26 -9.74
N VAL A 19 1.93 1.93 -9.53
CA VAL A 19 3.20 1.55 -10.17
C VAL A 19 3.68 0.18 -9.68
N LEU A 20 3.63 -0.06 -8.37
CA LEU A 20 3.99 -1.36 -7.79
C LEU A 20 3.11 -2.48 -8.31
N GLU A 21 1.79 -2.26 -8.41
CA GLU A 21 0.86 -3.22 -8.99
C GLU A 21 1.28 -3.59 -10.43
N MET A 22 1.53 -2.59 -11.28
CA MET A 22 1.99 -2.84 -12.66
C MET A 22 3.31 -3.61 -12.71
N VAL A 23 4.29 -3.23 -11.88
CA VAL A 23 5.61 -3.87 -11.87
C VAL A 23 5.54 -5.30 -11.35
N VAL A 24 4.86 -5.53 -10.22
CA VAL A 24 4.78 -6.85 -9.59
C VAL A 24 4.05 -7.81 -10.51
N PHE A 25 2.90 -7.44 -11.07
CA PHE A 25 2.13 -8.33 -11.92
C PHE A 25 2.63 -8.43 -13.37
N ALA A 26 3.51 -7.52 -13.81
CA ALA A 26 4.29 -7.74 -15.03
C ALA A 26 5.31 -8.87 -14.86
N LEU A 27 5.76 -9.12 -13.62
CA LEU A 27 6.77 -10.13 -13.29
C LEU A 27 6.18 -11.41 -12.68
N VAL A 28 5.01 -11.31 -12.05
CA VAL A 28 4.35 -12.39 -11.30
C VAL A 28 2.99 -12.66 -11.92
N ASP A 29 2.75 -13.88 -12.39
CA ASP A 29 1.45 -14.28 -12.91
C ASP A 29 0.42 -14.43 -11.77
N PRO A 30 -0.65 -13.62 -11.73
CA PRO A 30 -1.68 -13.71 -10.70
C PRO A 30 -2.46 -15.03 -10.77
N SER A 31 -2.48 -15.71 -11.92
CA SER A 31 -3.17 -17.00 -12.07
C SER A 31 -2.39 -18.18 -11.50
N GLY A 32 -1.11 -18.00 -11.19
CA GLY A 32 -0.27 -18.98 -10.52
C GLY A 32 -0.27 -18.89 -8.98
N LEU A 33 -1.04 -17.97 -8.39
CA LEU A 33 -1.10 -17.81 -6.93
C LEU A 33 -1.86 -18.98 -6.29
N HIS A 34 -1.12 -19.88 -5.64
CA HIS A 34 -1.67 -20.96 -4.83
C HIS A 34 -1.65 -20.52 -3.36
N TRP A 35 -2.80 -20.54 -2.70
CA TRP A 35 -2.92 -20.16 -1.29
C TRP A 35 -3.06 -21.42 -0.44
N PHE A 36 -2.09 -21.68 0.44
CA PHE A 36 -2.02 -22.89 1.27
C PHE A 36 -2.17 -24.21 0.48
N GLY A 37 -1.61 -24.30 -0.72
CA GLY A 37 -1.66 -25.51 -1.55
C GLY A 37 -3.01 -25.78 -2.23
N GLN A 38 -3.95 -24.83 -2.16
CA GLN A 38 -5.19 -24.85 -2.94
C GLN A 38 -5.10 -23.78 -4.04
N SER A 39 -5.59 -24.12 -5.24
CA SER A 39 -5.82 -23.13 -6.29
C SER A 39 -6.87 -22.15 -5.77
N LEU A 40 -6.46 -20.92 -5.49
CA LEU A 40 -7.38 -19.90 -5.05
C LEU A 40 -8.22 -19.54 -6.29
N GLU A 41 -9.51 -19.93 -6.33
CA GLU A 41 -10.44 -19.60 -7.44
C GLU A 41 -10.83 -18.11 -7.44
N TRP A 42 -9.87 -17.23 -7.15
CA TRP A 42 -10.06 -15.80 -7.23
C TRP A 42 -9.95 -15.37 -8.69
N SER A 43 -10.89 -14.53 -9.11
CA SER A 43 -10.74 -13.86 -10.39
C SER A 43 -9.46 -13.01 -10.38
N ARG A 44 -8.81 -12.88 -11.54
CA ARG A 44 -7.63 -12.01 -11.68
C ARG A 44 -7.89 -10.59 -11.15
N GLN A 45 -9.10 -10.08 -11.37
CA GLN A 45 -9.53 -8.77 -10.88
C GLN A 45 -9.54 -8.67 -9.35
N ALA A 46 -9.96 -9.72 -8.64
CA ALA A 46 -9.93 -9.74 -7.18
C ALA A 46 -8.49 -9.67 -6.66
N VAL A 47 -7.56 -10.41 -7.29
CA VAL A 47 -6.14 -10.40 -6.92
C VAL A 47 -5.53 -9.00 -7.12
N TYR A 48 -5.75 -8.39 -8.29
CA TYR A 48 -5.29 -7.03 -8.58
C TYR A 48 -5.80 -6.01 -7.56
N THR A 49 -7.11 -6.03 -7.29
CA THR A 49 -7.76 -5.10 -6.37
C THR A 49 -7.18 -5.23 -4.96
N VAL A 50 -7.09 -6.46 -4.44
CA VAL A 50 -6.56 -6.70 -3.09
C VAL A 50 -5.09 -6.30 -3.00
N ALA A 51 -4.28 -6.66 -3.98
CA ALA A 51 -2.87 -6.29 -4.02
C ALA A 51 -2.67 -4.77 -4.06
N PHE A 52 -3.46 -4.06 -4.87
CA PHE A 52 -3.46 -2.61 -4.92
C PHE A 52 -3.73 -1.99 -3.55
N PHE A 53 -4.78 -2.44 -2.86
CA PHE A 53 -5.12 -1.93 -1.52
C PHE A 53 -4.03 -2.26 -0.49
N VAL A 54 -3.40 -3.42 -0.57
CA VAL A 54 -2.28 -3.80 0.30
C VAL A 54 -1.08 -2.88 0.05
N PHE A 55 -0.67 -2.68 -1.21
CA PHE A 55 0.43 -1.78 -1.55
C PHE A 55 0.15 -0.35 -1.10
N TRP A 56 -1.07 0.13 -1.32
CA TRP A 56 -1.49 1.46 -0.91
C TRP A 56 -1.46 1.63 0.61
N ALA A 57 -2.00 0.67 1.36
CA ALA A 57 -1.99 0.70 2.83
C ALA A 57 -0.56 0.68 3.39
N VAL A 58 0.31 -0.19 2.86
CA VAL A 58 1.72 -0.26 3.27
C VAL A 58 2.46 1.06 3.00
N ALA A 59 2.25 1.67 1.83
CA ALA A 59 2.86 2.96 1.48
C ALA A 59 2.34 4.10 2.39
N MET A 60 1.04 4.10 2.72
CA MET A 60 0.47 5.04 3.69
C MET A 60 1.06 4.87 5.08
N VAL A 61 1.21 3.63 5.57
CA VAL A 61 1.82 3.34 6.87
C VAL A 61 3.28 3.80 6.90
N SER A 62 4.07 3.50 5.86
CA SER A 62 5.46 3.94 5.75
C SER A 62 5.60 5.47 5.83
N SER A 63 4.77 6.18 5.06
CA SER A 63 4.72 7.65 5.07
C SER A 63 4.25 8.21 6.42
N GLY A 64 3.24 7.57 7.03
CA GLY A 64 2.74 7.93 8.35
C GLY A 64 3.80 7.78 9.44
N LEU A 65 4.52 6.65 9.45
CA LEU A 65 5.66 6.41 10.35
C LEU A 65 6.77 7.42 10.12
N THR A 66 7.08 7.75 8.86
CA THR A 66 8.08 8.77 8.51
C THR A 66 7.70 10.13 9.11
N LEU A 67 6.43 10.52 9.02
CA LEU A 67 5.95 11.77 9.63
C LEU A 67 5.95 11.72 11.15
N LEU A 68 5.63 10.57 11.76
CA LEU A 68 5.74 10.39 13.22
C LEU A 68 7.18 10.54 13.70
N LEU A 69 8.14 9.94 13.00
CA LEU A 69 9.57 10.05 13.29
C LEU A 69 10.11 11.46 13.01
N ALA A 70 9.61 12.13 11.98
CA ALA A 70 10.02 13.49 11.62
C ALA A 70 9.46 14.56 12.57
N ARG A 71 8.44 14.25 13.40
CA ARG A 71 8.03 15.15 14.48
C ARG A 71 9.10 15.12 15.58
N SER A 72 9.80 16.25 15.74
CA SER A 72 10.83 16.40 16.77
C SER A 72 10.24 16.20 18.18
N GLY A 73 11.04 15.64 19.11
CA GLY A 73 10.61 15.39 20.51
C GLY A 73 10.08 16.62 21.26
N ALA A 74 10.40 17.83 20.80
CA ALA A 74 9.86 19.09 21.34
C ALA A 74 8.37 19.32 21.03
N ASP A 75 7.80 18.64 20.03
CA ASP A 75 6.37 18.67 19.68
C ASP A 75 5.58 17.50 20.31
N LEU A 76 6.26 16.48 20.83
CA LEU A 76 5.63 15.36 21.56
C LEU A 76 5.49 15.66 23.06
N ASN A 77 6.35 16.52 23.62
CA ASN A 77 6.39 16.89 25.03
C ASN A 77 5.72 18.26 25.33
N ARG A 78 4.80 18.70 24.46
CA ARG A 78 3.97 19.91 24.64
C ARG A 78 2.51 19.51 24.65
#